data_AF-A0A1I7DIV4-F1
#
_entry.id   AF-A0A1I7DIV4-F1
#
_cell.length_a   1.000
_cell.length_b   1.000
_cell.length_c   1.000
_cell.angle_alpha   90.00
_cell.angle_beta   90.00
_cell.angle_gamma   90.00
#
_symmetry.space_group_name_H-M   'P 1'
#
loop_
_entity.id
_entity.type
_entity.pdbx_description
1 polymer ?
#
loop_
_entity_poly.entity_id
_entity_poly.type
_entity_poly.pdbx_seq_one_letter_code
_entity_poly.pdbx_strand_id
1 'polypeptide(L)' 'MSSETISREDFAVLIARAGLKLDESQFEAMRQSYKHVRALTDLLRVPRTRSVEGAHVFHVPRPDSRS' A
#
# COMPACT_ATOMS: atom_id res chain seq x y z
N MET A 1 -21.07 5.83 -6.15
CA MET A 1 -20.44 4.56 -5.74
C MET A 1 -20.45 4.54 -4.22
N SER A 2 -21.26 3.66 -3.62
CA SER A 2 -21.30 3.49 -2.16
C SER A 2 -19.95 2.97 -1.70
N SER A 3 -19.15 3.89 -1.19
CA SER A 3 -17.81 3.66 -0.67
C SER A 3 -17.95 2.93 0.66
N GLU A 4 -18.22 1.62 0.56
CA GLU A 4 -18.45 0.78 1.72
C GLU A 4 -17.14 0.71 2.52
N THR A 5 -17.22 1.16 3.77
CA THR A 5 -16.13 1.04 4.71
C THR A 5 -15.81 -0.44 4.88
N ILE A 6 -14.53 -0.81 4.75
CA ILE A 6 -14.05 -2.19 4.94
C ILE A 6 -14.55 -2.74 6.29
N SER A 7 -14.87 -4.03 6.31
CA SER A 7 -15.28 -4.71 7.54
C SER A 7 -14.21 -4.56 8.62
N ARG A 8 -14.62 -4.68 9.88
CA ARG A 8 -13.70 -4.56 11.00
C ARG A 8 -12.72 -5.74 11.02
N GLU A 9 -13.19 -6.95 10.73
CA GLU A 9 -12.35 -8.15 10.68
C GLU A 9 -11.29 -8.05 9.57
N ASP A 10 -11.68 -7.64 8.35
CA ASP A 10 -10.75 -7.54 7.23
C ASP A 10 -9.71 -6.44 7.47
N PHE A 11 -10.13 -5.32 8.05
CA PHE A 11 -9.19 -4.25 8.39
C PHE A 11 -8.20 -4.67 9.47
N ALA A 12 -8.64 -5.44 10.47
CA ALA A 12 -7.76 -5.98 11.50
C ALA A 12 -6.66 -6.88 10.92
N VAL A 13 -6.97 -7.69 9.90
CA VAL A 13 -5.96 -8.49 9.19
C VAL A 13 -4.91 -7.60 8.52
N LEU A 14 -5.31 -6.48 7.92
CA LEU A 14 -4.37 -5.54 7.28
C LEU A 14 -3.46 -4.86 8.30
N ILE A 15 -4.01 -4.38 9.43
CA ILE A 15 -3.25 -3.77 10.52
C ILE A 15 -2.23 -4.76 11.09
N ALA A 16 -2.63 -6.01 11.33
CA ALA A 16 -1.75 -7.05 11.83
C ALA A 16 -0.59 -7.34 10.86
N ARG A 17 -0.88 -7.44 9.55
CA ARG A 17 0.15 -7.65 8.51
C ARG A 17 1.12 -6.47 8.38
N ALA A 18 0.63 -5.26 8.60
CA ALA A 18 1.46 -4.06 8.63
C ALA A 18 2.30 -3.94 9.91
N GLY A 19 2.09 -4.80 10.90
CA GLY A 19 2.80 -4.76 12.19
C GLY A 19 2.44 -3.53 13.03
N LEU A 20 1.29 -2.90 12.77
CA LEU A 20 0.87 -1.69 13.46
C LEU A 20 0.17 -2.04 14.78
N LYS A 21 0.48 -1.29 15.84
CA LYS A 21 -0.23 -1.33 17.11
C LYS A 21 -1.01 -0.03 17.23
N LEU A 22 -2.33 -0.14 17.12
CA LEU A 22 -3.25 1.00 17.17
C LEU A 22 -4.11 0.89 18.42
N ASP A 23 -4.42 2.03 19.03
CA ASP A 23 -5.55 2.08 19.96
C ASP A 23 -6.88 2.04 19.20
N GLU A 24 -7.99 1.88 19.93
CA GLU A 24 -9.33 1.76 19.37
C GLU A 24 -9.74 2.97 18.52
N SER A 25 -9.37 4.18 18.96
CA SER A 25 -9.72 5.42 18.27
C SER A 25 -8.95 5.55 16.95
N GLN A 26 -7.67 5.20 16.97
CA GLN A 26 -6.79 5.17 15.80
C GLN A 26 -7.25 4.12 14.80
N PHE A 27 -7.64 2.93 15.30
CA PHE A 27 -8.13 1.85 14.47
C PHE A 27 -9.37 2.27 13.67
N GLU A 28 -10.39 2.82 14.33
CA GLU A 28 -11.61 3.24 13.64
C GLU A 28 -11.38 4.45 12.73
N ALA A 29 -10.56 5.42 13.14
CA ALA A 29 -10.20 6.54 12.28
C ALA A 29 -9.50 6.08 10.98
N MET A 30 -8.57 5.13 11.09
CA MET A 30 -7.90 4.56 9.92
C MET A 30 -8.85 3.70 9.08
N ARG A 31 -9.73 2.90 9.69
CA ARG A 31 -10.73 2.08 8.98
C ARG A 31 -11.68 2.94 8.15
N GLN A 32 -12.19 4.03 8.73
CA GLN A 32 -13.03 5.00 8.04
C GLN A 32 -12.30 5.70 6.88
N SER A 33 -11.01 5.97 7.08
CA SER A 33 -10.14 6.60 6.08
C SER A 33 -9.73 5.66 4.94
N TYR A 34 -9.76 4.34 5.17
CA TYR A 34 -9.29 3.31 4.22
C TYR A 34 -9.95 3.41 2.84
N LYS A 35 -11.20 3.86 2.82
CA LYS A 35 -11.96 4.06 1.58
C LYS A 35 -11.28 5.04 0.60
N HIS A 36 -10.57 6.05 1.12
CA HIS A 36 -9.84 7.01 0.32
C HIS A 36 -8.59 6.39 -0.31
N VAL A 37 -7.89 5.53 0.45
CA VAL A 37 -6.75 4.75 -0.05
C VAL A 37 -7.18 3.79 -1.16
N ARG A 38 -8.33 3.13 -0.98
CA ARG A 38 -8.90 2.24 -2.00
C ARG A 38 -9.26 2.99 -3.29
N ALA A 39 -9.95 4.13 -3.16
CA ALA A 39 -10.27 4.98 -4.31
C ALA A 39 -9.01 5.45 -5.05
N LEU A 40 -7.98 5.88 -4.31
CA LEU A 40 -6.69 6.28 -4.90
C LEU A 40 -6.00 5.10 -5.59
N THR A 41 -6.04 3.91 -4.99
CA THR A 41 -5.47 2.70 -5.58
C THR A 41 -6.16 2.36 -6.88
N ASP A 42 -7.49 2.40 -6.93
CA ASP A 42 -8.27 2.10 -8.13
C ASP A 42 -7.99 3.12 -9.25
N LEU A 43 -7.82 4.41 -8.91
CA LEU A 43 -7.44 5.46 -9.86
C LEU A 43 -6.02 5.29 -10.41
N LEU A 44 -5.07 4.92 -9.56
CA LEU A 44 -3.66 4.79 -9.92
C LEU A 44 -3.29 3.42 -10.50
N ARG A 45 -4.22 2.46 -10.50
CA ARG A 45 -4.00 1.11 -11.02
C ARG A 45 -3.95 1.13 -12.55
N VAL A 46 -2.82 1.59 -13.07
CA VAL A 46 -2.48 1.48 -14.49
C VAL A 46 -1.92 0.07 -14.74
N PRO A 47 -2.39 -0.67 -15.76
CA PRO A 47 -1.78 -1.93 -16.16
C PRO A 47 -0.30 -1.70 -16.47
N ARG A 48 0.59 -2.22 -15.62
CA ARG A 48 2.04 -2.13 -15.85
C ARG A 48 2.47 -3.31 -16.71
N THR A 49 2.98 -3.03 -17.90
CA THR A 49 3.73 -4.01 -18.69
C THR A 49 5.08 -4.24 -18.01
N ARG A 50 5.72 -5.41 -18.25
CA ARG A 50 7.05 -5.73 -17.70
C ARG A 50 8.14 -4.72 -18.10
N SER A 51 7.89 -3.90 -19.12
CA SER A 51 8.77 -2.83 -19.57
C SER A 51 8.70 -1.56 -18.73
N VAL A 52 7.72 -1.43 -17.82
CA VAL A 52 7.61 -0.29 -16.91
C VAL A 52 8.41 -0.59 -15.66
N GLU A 53 9.65 -0.09 -15.62
CA GLU A 53 10.49 -0.17 -14.43
C GLU A 53 9.90 0.66 -13.28
N GLY A 54 10.10 0.20 -12.04
CA GLY A 54 9.73 0.97 -10.85
C GLY A 54 10.54 2.27 -10.79
N ALA A 55 10.00 3.30 -10.12
CA ALA A 55 10.66 4.61 -10.00
C ALA A 55 12.08 4.55 -9.41
N HIS A 56 12.39 3.49 -8.66
CA HIS A 56 13.71 3.21 -8.15
C HIS A 56 14.11 1.78 -8.52
N VAL A 57 15.12 1.64 -9.39
CA VAL A 57 15.77 0.37 -9.72
C VAL A 57 17.10 0.33 -8.98
N PHE A 58 17.30 -0.68 -8.14
CA PHE A 58 18.59 -0.90 -7.48
C PHE A 58 19.59 -1.44 -8.49
N HIS A 59 20.59 -0.63 -8.84
CA HIS A 59 21.72 -1.11 -9.64
C HIS A 59 22.75 -1.75 -8.72
N VAL A 60 23.00 -3.05 -8.93
CA VAL A 60 24.16 -3.71 -8.33
C VAL A 60 25.43 -3.14 -9.01
N PRO A 61 26.43 -2.65 -8.27
CA PRO A 61 27.67 -2.16 -8.86
C PRO A 61 28.34 -3.27 -9.67
N ARG A 62 28.72 -2.97 -10.92
CA ARG A 62 29.54 -3.91 -11.71
C ARG A 62 30.91 -4.04 -11.06
N PRO A 63 31.51 -5.25 -11.05
CA PRO A 63 32.80 -5.51 -10.40
C PRO A 63 33.97 -4.65 -10.92
N ASP A 64 33.82 -4.02 -12.10
CA ASP A 64 34.89 -3.27 -12.77
C ASP A 64 35.01 -1.80 -12.31
N SER A 65 34.21 -1.34 -11.35
CA SER A 65 34.24 0.05 -10.85
C SER A 65 35.30 0.34 -9.77
N ARG A 66 36.22 -0.59 -9.54
CA ARG A 66 37.44 -0.36 -8.74
C ARG A 66 38.63 -0.24 -9.70
N SER A 67 38.82 0.95 -10.27
CA SER A 67 40.07 1.40 -10.88
C SER A 67 40.69 2.49 -10.03
#